data_AF-A0A088EXN0-F1
#
_entry.id   AF-A0A088EXN0-F1
#
_cell.length_a   1.000
_cell.length_b   1.000
_cell.length_c   1.000
_cell.angle_alpha   90.00
_cell.angle_beta   90.00
_cell.angle_gamma   90.00
#
_symmetry.space_group_name_H-M   'P 1'
#
loop_
_entity.id
_entity.type
_entity.pdbx_description
1 polymer ?
#
loop_
_entity_poly.entity_id
_entity_poly.type
_entity_poly.pdbx_seq_one_letter_code
_entity_poly.pdbx_strand_id
1 'polypeptide(L)' 'MGSKISGKDLIKLGFPQNNTINIGLTQIQRYRKREKKESILLEIKEVLIDPAKFAGDGTWGKVVESLVNR' A
#
# COMPACT_ATOMS: atom_id res chain seq x y z
N MET A 1 6.38 -0.60 -21.33
CA MET A 1 5.01 -0.47 -20.79
C MET A 1 4.89 -1.27 -19.48
N GLY A 2 5.38 -0.79 -18.33
CA GLY A 2 5.42 -1.64 -17.12
C GLY A 2 5.67 -0.99 -15.76
N SER A 3 5.44 0.31 -15.60
CA SER A 3 5.83 1.08 -14.40
C SER A 3 4.71 1.25 -13.35
N LYS A 4 3.53 0.65 -13.56
CA LYS A 4 2.37 0.82 -12.66
C LYS A 4 2.26 -0.34 -11.67
N ILE A 5 2.10 -0.04 -10.39
CA ILE A 5 1.81 -1.06 -9.38
C ILE A 5 0.42 -1.64 -9.61
N SER A 6 0.34 -2.96 -9.53
CA SER A 6 -0.89 -3.72 -9.71
C SER A 6 -1.32 -4.38 -8.40
N GLY A 7 -2.61 -4.71 -8.28
CA GLY A 7 -3.10 -5.46 -7.11
C GLY A 7 -2.38 -6.80 -6.92
N LYS A 8 -1.93 -7.43 -8.01
CA LYS A 8 -1.13 -8.67 -7.96
C LYS A 8 0.20 -8.47 -7.23
N ASP A 9 0.83 -7.29 -7.36
CA ASP A 9 2.06 -6.99 -6.63
C ASP A 9 1.78 -6.93 -5.12
N LEU A 10 0.65 -6.33 -4.71
CA LEU A 10 0.24 -6.26 -3.30
C LEU A 10 -0.10 -7.64 -2.72
N ILE A 11 -0.82 -8.46 -3.48
CA ILE A 11 -1.13 -9.85 -3.08
C ILE A 11 0.16 -10.65 -2.85
N LYS A 12 1.17 -10.51 -3.74
CA LYS A 12 2.47 -11.15 -3.57
C LYS A 12 3.23 -10.69 -2.33
N LEU A 13 3.00 -9.45 -1.88
CA LEU A 13 3.58 -8.93 -0.64
C LEU A 13 2.88 -9.47 0.63
N GLY A 14 1.74 -10.15 0.49
CA GLY A 14 0.96 -10.67 1.62
C GLY A 14 -0.23 -9.80 2.01
N PHE A 15 -0.59 -8.81 1.19
CA PHE A 15 -1.80 -8.03 1.44
C PHE A 15 -3.04 -8.90 1.38
N PRO A 16 -4.03 -8.64 2.25
CA PRO A 16 -5.29 -9.35 2.22
C PRO A 16 -6.05 -9.09 0.92
N GLN A 17 -6.66 -10.13 0.36
CA GLN A 17 -7.46 -10.06 -0.87
C GLN A 17 -8.86 -9.48 -0.61
N ASN A 18 -8.91 -8.29 -0.03
CA ASN A 18 -10.12 -7.54 0.26
C ASN A 18 -9.97 -6.09 -0.22
N ASN A 19 -10.81 -5.19 0.29
CA ASN A 19 -10.80 -3.78 -0.11
C ASN A 19 -9.48 -3.05 0.21
N THR A 20 -8.62 -3.59 1.08
CA THR A 20 -7.28 -3.04 1.37
C THR A 20 -6.44 -2.88 0.11
N ILE A 21 -6.53 -3.80 -0.85
CA ILE A 21 -5.80 -3.70 -2.14
C ILE A 21 -6.23 -2.45 -2.89
N ASN A 22 -7.54 -2.21 -3.00
CA ASN A 22 -8.08 -1.05 -3.70
C ASN A 22 -7.71 0.26 -3.00
N ILE A 23 -7.74 0.26 -1.67
CA ILE A 23 -7.31 1.41 -0.86
C ILE A 23 -5.83 1.69 -1.12
N GLY A 24 -4.97 0.68 -1.03
CA GLY A 24 -3.53 0.81 -1.31
C GLY A 24 -3.24 1.34 -2.70
N LEU A 25 -3.87 0.77 -3.74
CA LEU A 25 -3.73 1.25 -5.11
C LEU A 25 -4.21 2.70 -5.28
N THR A 26 -5.27 3.10 -4.58
CA THR A 26 -5.78 4.48 -4.60
C THR A 26 -4.79 5.45 -3.95
N GLN A 27 -4.20 5.08 -2.81
CA GLN A 27 -3.18 5.91 -2.14
C GLN A 27 -1.93 6.06 -3.01
N ILE A 28 -1.46 4.96 -3.62
CA ILE A 28 -0.31 4.98 -4.54
C ILE A 28 -0.57 5.92 -5.72
N GLN A 29 -1.75 5.82 -6.35
CA GLN A 29 -2.10 6.69 -7.47
C GLN A 29 -2.23 8.16 -7.07
N ARG A 30 -2.70 8.45 -5.85
CA ARG A 30 -2.88 9.81 -5.37
C ARG A 30 -1.56 10.47 -4.95
N TYR A 31 -0.75 9.79 -4.16
CA TYR A 31 0.40 10.37 -3.49
C TYR A 31 1.76 9.94 -4.07
N ARG A 32 1.84 8.77 -4.73
CA ARG A 32 3.11 8.17 -5.16
C ARG A 32 3.24 7.99 -6.68
N LYS A 33 2.44 8.71 -7.49
CA LYS A 33 2.37 8.55 -8.96
C LYS A 33 3.68 8.81 -9.71
N ARG A 34 4.61 9.59 -9.13
CA ARG A 34 5.91 9.94 -9.75
C ARG A 34 7.07 9.12 -9.20
N GLU A 35 6.81 8.25 -8.22
CA GLU A 35 7.84 7.46 -7.57
C GLU A 35 8.15 6.17 -8.34
N LYS A 36 9.35 5.63 -8.12
CA LYS A 36 9.73 4.35 -8.70
C LYS A 36 8.91 3.23 -8.08
N LYS A 37 8.51 2.25 -8.92
CA LYS A 37 7.75 1.07 -8.49
C LYS A 37 8.40 0.37 -7.29
N GLU A 38 9.71 0.17 -7.34
CA GLU A 38 10.48 -0.50 -6.29
C GLU A 38 10.38 0.23 -4.94
N SER A 39 10.55 1.56 -4.94
CA SER A 39 10.44 2.38 -3.72
C SER A 39 9.07 2.25 -3.07
N ILE A 40 8.00 2.29 -3.87
CA ILE A 40 6.64 2.16 -3.37
C ILE A 40 6.38 0.75 -2.82
N LEU A 41 6.91 -0.29 -3.48
CA LEU A 41 6.79 -1.67 -3.01
C LEU A 41 7.53 -1.90 -1.69
N LEU A 42 8.67 -1.22 -1.49
CA LEU A 42 9.40 -1.26 -0.22
C LEU A 42 8.60 -0.59 0.90
N GLU A 43 8.10 0.63 0.67
CA GLU A 43 7.29 1.35 1.67
C GLU A 43 6.04 0.57 2.05
N ILE A 44 5.26 0.11 1.07
CA ILE A 44 3.99 -0.58 1.36
C ILE A 44 4.23 -1.95 2.02
N LYS A 45 5.40 -2.56 1.82
CA LYS A 45 5.83 -3.75 2.56
C LYS A 45 6.14 -3.40 4.01
N GLU A 46 6.79 -2.27 4.30
CA GLU A 46 6.98 -1.80 5.68
C GLU A 46 5.65 -1.54 6.38
N VAL A 47 4.67 -0.96 5.67
CA VAL A 47 3.30 -0.76 6.19
C VAL A 47 2.66 -2.08 6.61
N LEU A 48 2.91 -3.17 5.90
CA LEU A 48 2.38 -4.49 6.24
C LEU A 48 3.11 -5.11 7.44
N ILE A 49 4.41 -4.87 7.58
CA ILE A 49 5.25 -5.42 8.66
C ILE A 49 4.99 -4.68 9.98
N ASP A 50 4.92 -3.35 9.94
CA ASP A 50 4.72 -2.49 11.10
C ASP A 50 3.67 -1.40 10.79
N PRO A 51 2.38 -1.76 10.76
CA PRO A 51 1.31 -0.80 10.48
C PRO A 51 1.21 0.31 11.54
N ALA A 52 1.64 0.05 12.78
CA ALA A 52 1.57 1.01 13.87
C ALA A 52 2.46 2.24 13.61
N LYS A 53 3.62 2.06 12.97
CA LYS A 53 4.51 3.16 12.55
C LYS A 53 3.85 4.13 11.56
N PHE A 54 2.86 3.65 10.80
CA PHE A 54 2.15 4.43 9.79
C PHE A 54 0.73 4.80 10.24
N ALA A 55 0.38 4.56 11.51
CA ALA A 55 -0.88 5.02 12.08
C ALA A 55 -0.92 6.56 12.04
N GLY A 56 -1.93 7.11 11.38
CA GLY A 56 -2.05 8.56 11.16
C GLY A 56 -1.17 9.12 10.04
N ASP A 57 -0.47 8.28 9.26
CA ASP A 57 0.27 8.73 8.08
C ASP A 57 -0.70 9.27 7.00
N GLY A 58 -0.37 10.43 6.42
CA GLY A 58 -1.24 11.08 5.43
C GLY A 58 -1.39 10.32 4.10
N THR A 59 -0.51 9.36 3.83
CA THR A 59 -0.53 8.48 2.65
C THR A 59 -1.00 7.08 3.02
N TRP A 60 -0.38 6.49 4.06
CA TRP A 60 -0.56 5.08 4.40
C TRP A 60 -1.56 4.82 5.53
N GLY A 61 -1.99 5.85 6.27
CA GLY A 61 -2.91 5.71 7.41
C GLY A 61 -4.21 5.00 7.04
N LYS A 62 -4.79 5.29 5.87
CA LYS A 62 -6.00 4.58 5.39
C LYS A 62 -5.75 3.10 5.07
N VAL A 63 -4.54 2.76 4.62
CA VAL A 63 -4.16 1.37 4.37
C VAL A 63 -4.03 0.65 5.71
N VAL A 64 -3.34 1.26 6.68
CA VAL A 64 -3.21 0.77 8.06
C VAL A 64 -4.58 0.54 8.71
N GLU A 65 -5.48 1.52 8.64
CA GLU A 65 -6.85 1.39 9.17
C GLU A 65 -7.56 0.16 8.58
N SER A 66 -7.41 -0.09 7.28
CA SER A 66 -8.03 -1.25 6.63
C SER A 66 -7.35 -2.59 6.96
N LEU A 67 -6.09 -2.57 7.39
CA LEU A 67 -5.35 -3.77 7.84
C LEU A 67 -5.71 -4.13 9.29
N VAL A 68 -5.86 -3.12 10.15
CA VAL A 68 -6.08 -3.29 11.60
C VAL A 68 -7.55 -3.50 11.94
N ASN A 69 -8.48 -2.75 11.32
CA ASN A 69 -9.93 -2.82 11.63
C ASN A 69 -10.65 -3.94 10.86
N ARG A 70 -10.12 -5.17 10.93
CA ARG A 70 -10.72 -6.37 10.31
C ARG A 70 -11.81 -7.02 11.14
#